data_AF-A0A1Y5F6B3-F1
#
_entry.id   AF-A0A1Y5F6B3-F1
#
_cell.length_a   1.000
_cell.length_b   1.000
_cell.length_c   1.000
_cell.angle_alpha   90.00
_cell.angle_beta   90.00
_cell.angle_gamma   90.00
#
_symmetry.space_group_name_H-M   'P 1'
#
loop_
_entity.id
_entity.type
_entity.pdbx_description
1 polymer ?
#
loop_
_entity_poly.entity_id
_entity_poly.type
_entity_poly.pdbx_seq_one_letter_code
_entity_poly.pdbx_strand_id
1 'polypeptide(L)'
;MQEAISIQNICPHTHKAPLVLENGELSGSFLSRHFEQCSTCSDKIEALKIDRNSYLKQIPFVSAPKEIKVIFKQESNELSVRVKRRIRSMKMKRFEELTSGLKDFSLDVRKALLSMEFTLGAGLVLSVWAYLKFIN
;
A
#
# COMPACT_ATOMS: atom_id res chain seq x y z
N MET A 1 5.92 -12.77 -59.77
CA MET A 1 4.61 -12.17 -59.46
C MET A 1 4.64 -11.79 -57.99
N GLN A 2 5.02 -10.55 -57.70
CA GLN A 2 5.02 -9.98 -56.35
C GLN A 2 3.72 -9.18 -56.22
N GLU A 3 2.84 -9.60 -55.31
CA GLU A 3 1.66 -8.82 -54.97
C GLU A 3 2.11 -7.57 -54.20
N ALA A 4 1.95 -6.42 -54.84
CA ALA A 4 2.13 -5.13 -54.21
C ALA A 4 1.01 -4.93 -53.17
N ILE A 5 1.33 -5.11 -51.89
CA ILE A 5 0.44 -4.80 -50.78
C ILE A 5 0.25 -3.28 -50.79
N SER A 6 -0.95 -2.84 -51.19
CA SER A 6 -1.33 -1.42 -51.25
C SER A 6 -1.22 -0.76 -49.86
N ILE A 7 -0.21 0.08 -49.67
CA ILE A 7 0.07 0.85 -48.43
C ILE A 7 -0.89 2.06 -48.33
N GLN A 8 -2.19 1.88 -48.58
CA GLN A 8 -3.13 3.01 -48.65
C GLN A 8 -4.12 3.14 -47.49
N ASN A 9 -4.20 2.19 -46.56
CA ASN A 9 -5.20 2.27 -45.47
C ASN A 9 -4.63 1.85 -44.11
N ILE A 10 -3.52 2.44 -43.67
CA ILE A 10 -3.01 2.21 -42.30
C ILE A 10 -3.24 3.49 -41.51
N CYS A 11 -4.23 3.47 -40.62
CA CYS A 11 -4.44 4.56 -39.69
C CYS A 11 -3.29 4.60 -38.66
N PRO A 12 -2.69 5.77 -38.37
CA PRO A 12 -1.61 5.86 -37.40
C PRO A 12 -2.05 5.47 -35.99
N HIS A 13 -3.35 5.43 -35.68
CA HIS A 13 -3.89 5.06 -34.37
C HIS A 13 -4.15 3.57 -34.19
N THR A 14 -3.99 2.76 -35.24
CA THR A 14 -4.21 1.31 -35.22
C THR A 14 -3.31 0.59 -34.20
N HIS A 15 -2.17 1.15 -33.82
CA HIS A 15 -1.32 0.59 -32.75
C HIS A 15 -1.86 0.85 -31.34
N LYS A 16 -2.76 1.84 -31.16
CA LYS A 16 -3.35 2.20 -29.86
C LYS A 16 -4.59 1.38 -29.53
N ALA A 17 -5.16 0.65 -30.49
CA ALA A 17 -6.36 -0.18 -30.30
C ALA A 17 -6.35 -1.09 -29.05
N PRO A 18 -5.23 -1.75 -28.66
CA PRO A 18 -5.20 -2.59 -27.46
C PRO A 18 -5.31 -1.79 -26.15
N LEU A 19 -4.82 -0.54 -26.13
CA LEU A 19 -4.80 0.33 -24.95
C LEU A 19 -6.18 0.92 -24.64
N VAL A 20 -7.06 0.96 -25.64
CA VAL A 20 -8.41 1.50 -25.52
C VAL A 20 -9.40 0.42 -25.08
N LEU A 21 -9.00 -0.85 -25.03
CA LEU A 21 -9.87 -1.94 -24.60
C LEU A 21 -9.69 -2.23 -23.10
N GLU A 22 -10.55 -1.67 -22.25
CA GLU A 22 -10.70 -2.09 -20.85
C GLU A 22 -11.91 -3.02 -20.72
N ASN A 23 -11.70 -4.24 -20.19
CA ASN A 23 -12.78 -5.23 -20.00
C ASN A 23 -13.59 -5.63 -21.26
N GLY A 24 -13.18 -5.20 -22.45
CA GLY A 24 -13.88 -5.46 -23.72
C GLY A 24 -14.64 -4.25 -24.27
N GLU A 25 -14.60 -3.12 -23.57
CA GLU A 25 -15.23 -1.85 -23.94
C GLU A 25 -14.18 -0.77 -24.22
N LEU A 26 -14.58 0.25 -25.00
CA LEU A 26 -13.73 1.40 -25.34
C LEU A 26 -13.55 2.31 -24.11
N SER A 27 -12.32 2.56 -23.69
CA SER A 27 -11.99 3.46 -22.59
C SER A 27 -11.94 4.92 -23.08
N GLY A 28 -12.78 5.76 -22.47
CA GLY A 28 -12.79 7.22 -22.68
C GLY A 28 -13.53 7.70 -23.93
N SER A 29 -14.13 8.90 -23.83
CA SER A 29 -15.01 9.49 -24.86
C SER A 29 -14.30 10.08 -26.09
N PHE A 30 -13.00 10.36 -25.98
CA PHE A 30 -12.23 11.01 -27.05
C PHE A 30 -11.67 10.01 -28.07
N LEU A 31 -11.23 8.84 -27.59
CA LEU A 31 -10.69 7.79 -28.45
C LEU A 31 -11.81 6.99 -29.11
N SER A 32 -12.93 6.75 -28.41
CA SER A 32 -14.08 5.99 -28.93
C SER A 32 -14.61 6.53 -30.26
N ARG A 33 -14.76 7.86 -30.41
CA ARG A 33 -15.27 8.45 -31.65
C ARG A 33 -14.40 8.20 -32.88
N HIS A 34 -13.07 8.21 -32.73
CA HIS A 34 -12.17 7.92 -33.85
C HIS A 34 -12.26 6.46 -34.26
N PHE A 35 -12.29 5.55 -33.29
CA PHE A 35 -12.43 4.10 -33.55
C PHE A 35 -13.81 3.74 -34.12
N GLU A 36 -14.85 4.54 -33.88
CA GLU A 36 -16.18 4.40 -34.50
C GLU A 36 -16.24 4.90 -35.95
N GLN A 37 -15.42 5.90 -36.31
CA GLN A 37 -15.46 6.56 -37.61
C GLN A 37 -14.41 6.03 -38.61
N CYS A 38 -13.32 5.44 -38.12
CA CYS A 38 -12.23 4.94 -38.94
C CYS A 38 -12.30 3.42 -39.10
N SER A 39 -12.57 2.96 -40.33
CA SER A 39 -12.73 1.53 -40.67
C SER A 39 -11.52 0.68 -40.29
N THR A 40 -10.31 1.13 -40.61
CA THR A 40 -9.07 0.40 -40.25
C THR A 40 -8.91 0.19 -38.74
N CYS A 41 -9.38 1.17 -37.96
CA CYS A 41 -9.32 1.15 -36.50
C CYS A 41 -10.44 0.29 -35.90
N SER A 42 -11.66 0.34 -36.44
CA SER A 42 -12.78 -0.51 -36.04
C SER A 42 -12.50 -1.98 -36.29
N ASP A 43 -12.00 -2.32 -37.48
CA ASP A 43 -11.74 -3.69 -37.90
C ASP A 43 -10.70 -4.35 -36.99
N LYS A 44 -9.67 -3.60 -36.59
CA LYS A 44 -8.67 -4.10 -35.65
C LYS A 44 -9.24 -4.29 -34.25
N ILE A 45 -10.13 -3.42 -33.79
CA ILE A 45 -10.80 -3.61 -32.49
C ILE A 45 -11.69 -4.85 -32.51
N GLU A 46 -12.41 -5.08 -33.60
CA GLU A 46 -13.24 -6.27 -33.77
C GLU A 46 -12.39 -7.55 -33.78
N ALA A 47 -11.26 -7.55 -34.51
CA ALA A 47 -10.29 -8.64 -34.47
C ALA A 47 -9.78 -8.90 -33.05
N LEU A 48 -9.39 -7.85 -32.31
CA LEU A 48 -8.96 -7.99 -30.90
C LEU A 48 -10.07 -8.52 -29.98
N LYS A 49 -11.34 -8.18 -30.22
CA LYS A 49 -12.48 -8.73 -29.49
C LYS A 49 -12.69 -10.22 -29.78
N ILE A 50 -12.56 -10.62 -31.04
CA ILE A 50 -12.64 -12.01 -31.47
C ILE A 50 -11.50 -12.83 -30.85
N ASP A 51 -10.27 -12.31 -30.92
CA ASP A 51 -9.09 -12.94 -30.34
C ASP A 51 -9.26 -13.12 -28.82
N ARG A 52 -9.68 -12.07 -28.11
CA ARG A 52 -10.00 -12.15 -26.67
C ARG A 52 -11.03 -13.24 -26.37
N ASN A 53 -12.10 -13.32 -27.14
CA ASN A 53 -13.11 -14.37 -26.97
C ASN A 53 -12.55 -15.77 -27.22
N SER A 54 -11.61 -15.91 -28.16
CA SER A 54 -10.94 -17.19 -28.40
C SER A 54 -10.03 -17.58 -27.21
N TYR A 55 -9.27 -16.63 -26.66
CA TYR A 55 -8.45 -16.85 -25.47
C TYR A 55 -9.28 -17.17 -24.23
N LEU A 56 -10.41 -16.48 -24.03
CA LEU A 56 -11.31 -16.77 -22.91
C LEU A 56 -11.89 -18.19 -22.98
N LYS A 57 -12.14 -18.73 -24.18
CA LYS A 57 -12.57 -20.12 -24.37
C LYS A 57 -11.46 -21.14 -24.07
N GLN A 58 -10.20 -20.75 -24.20
CA GLN A 58 -9.04 -21.62 -23.91
C GLN A 58 -8.68 -21.64 -22.43
N ILE A 59 -9.09 -20.64 -21.65
CA ILE A 59 -8.83 -20.58 -20.21
C ILE A 59 -9.89 -21.42 -19.49
N PRO A 60 -9.51 -22.56 -18.86
CA PRO A 60 -10.46 -23.48 -18.24
C PRO A 60 -11.21 -22.87 -17.03
N PHE A 61 -10.75 -21.74 -16.50
CA PHE A 61 -11.38 -21.03 -15.38
C PHE A 61 -11.52 -19.54 -15.67
N VAL A 62 -12.49 -19.18 -16.52
CA VAL A 62 -12.85 -17.77 -16.80
C VAL A 62 -13.29 -17.04 -15.52
N SER A 63 -13.87 -17.77 -14.57
CA SER A 63 -14.18 -17.25 -13.25
C SER A 63 -14.02 -18.34 -12.19
N ALA A 64 -13.51 -17.96 -11.02
CA ALA A 64 -13.45 -18.88 -9.90
C ALA A 64 -14.88 -19.26 -9.44
N PRO A 65 -15.18 -20.56 -9.26
CA PRO A 65 -16.41 -21.04 -8.64
C PRO A 65 -16.68 -20.33 -7.31
N LYS A 66 -17.96 -20.18 -6.97
CA LYS A 66 -18.36 -19.45 -5.75
C LYS A 66 -17.78 -20.10 -4.50
N GLU A 67 -17.70 -21.42 -4.49
CA GLU A 67 -17.15 -22.25 -3.42
C GLU A 67 -15.67 -21.93 -3.19
N ILE A 68 -14.88 -21.87 -4.27
CA ILE A 68 -13.45 -21.55 -4.20
C ILE A 68 -13.24 -20.11 -3.70
N LYS A 69 -14.08 -19.16 -4.15
CA LYS A 69 -14.02 -17.77 -3.67
C LYS A 69 -14.27 -17.66 -2.17
N VAL A 70 -15.20 -18.44 -1.63
CA VAL A 70 -15.52 -18.45 -0.19
C VAL A 70 -14.34 -19.02 0.60
N ILE A 71 -13.78 -20.16 0.18
CA ILE A 71 -12.61 -20.79 0.82
C ILE A 71 -11.44 -19.80 0.83
N PHE A 72 -11.10 -19.22 -0.33
CA PHE A 72 -9.99 -18.29 -0.44
C PHE A 72 -10.18 -17.04 0.43
N LYS A 73 -11.41 -16.52 0.50
CA LYS A 73 -11.73 -15.37 1.38
C LYS A 73 -11.56 -15.74 2.85
N GLN A 74 -11.95 -16.94 3.24
CA GLN A 74 -11.78 -17.43 4.61
C GLN A 74 -10.30 -17.61 4.96
N GLU A 75 -9.52 -18.28 4.12
CA GLU A 75 -8.08 -18.46 4.31
C GLU A 75 -7.33 -17.12 4.37
N SER A 76 -7.66 -16.20 3.47
CA SER A 76 -7.09 -14.85 3.44
C SER A 76 -7.39 -14.08 4.74
N ASN A 77 -8.61 -14.16 5.23
CA ASN A 77 -9.00 -13.57 6.52
C ASN A 77 -8.23 -14.19 7.68
N GLU A 78 -8.09 -15.51 7.70
CA GLU A 78 -7.35 -16.21 8.75
C GLU A 78 -5.87 -15.80 8.76
N LEU A 79 -5.24 -15.74 7.58
CA LEU A 79 -3.87 -15.28 7.43
C LEU A 79 -3.72 -13.84 7.92
N SER A 80 -4.64 -12.95 7.54
CA SER A 80 -4.66 -11.56 7.99
C SER A 80 -4.74 -11.45 9.51
N VAL A 81 -5.59 -12.25 10.16
CA VAL A 81 -5.68 -12.31 11.63
C VAL A 81 -4.38 -12.80 12.26
N ARG A 82 -3.76 -13.86 11.71
CA ARG A 82 -2.47 -14.37 12.20
C ARG A 82 -1.37 -13.31 12.12
N VAL A 83 -1.29 -12.58 11.01
CA VAL A 83 -0.32 -11.49 10.82
C VAL A 83 -0.57 -10.36 11.82
N LYS A 84 -1.82 -9.91 11.97
CA LYS A 84 -2.17 -8.87 12.96
C LYS A 84 -1.80 -9.28 14.38
N ARG A 85 -2.04 -10.54 14.76
CA ARG A 85 -1.67 -11.08 16.06
C ARG A 85 -0.14 -11.04 16.27
N ARG A 86 0.63 -11.44 15.26
CA ARG A 86 2.11 -11.40 15.31
C ARG A 86 2.64 -9.96 15.40
N ILE A 87 2.04 -9.02 14.67
CA ILE A 87 2.42 -7.60 14.78
C ILE A 87 2.13 -7.08 16.18
N ARG A 88 0.96 -7.39 16.75
CA ARG A 88 0.61 -6.97 18.11
C ARG A 88 1.57 -7.55 19.15
N SER A 89 1.94 -8.83 19.05
CA SER A 89 2.88 -9.44 20.00
C SER A 89 4.27 -8.81 19.91
N MET A 90 4.78 -8.53 18.71
CA MET A 90 6.06 -7.82 18.54
C MET A 90 6.02 -6.40 19.11
N LYS A 91 4.90 -5.68 18.91
CA LYS A 91 4.73 -4.34 19.50
C LYS A 91 4.71 -4.39 21.03
N MET A 92 4.02 -5.37 21.62
CA MET A 92 4.01 -5.53 23.07
C MET A 92 5.39 -5.84 23.64
N LYS A 93 6.15 -6.74 23.01
CA LYS A 93 7.54 -7.02 23.41
C LYS A 93 8.42 -5.77 23.40
N ARG A 94 8.37 -4.99 22.31
CA ARG A 94 9.11 -3.71 22.23
C ARG A 94 8.65 -2.72 23.30
N PHE A 95 7.35 -2.67 23.59
CA PHE A 95 6.84 -1.80 24.64
C PHE A 95 7.34 -2.24 26.02
N GLU A 96 7.33 -3.54 26.32
CA GLU A 96 7.89 -4.10 27.54
C GLU A 96 9.38 -3.74 27.69
N GLU A 97 10.19 -3.95 26.64
CA GLU A 97 11.61 -3.56 26.62
C GLU A 97 11.83 -2.06 26.86
N LEU A 98 11.00 -1.20 26.23
CA LEU A 98 11.07 0.24 26.45
C LEU A 98 10.67 0.62 27.88
N THR A 99 9.64 -0.03 28.43
CA THR A 99 9.20 0.24 29.80
C THR A 99 10.20 -0.25 30.84
N SER A 100 10.90 -1.36 30.61
CA SER A 100 11.99 -1.79 31.50
C SER A 100 13.16 -0.80 31.42
N GLY A 101 13.57 -0.39 30.22
CA GLY A 101 14.62 0.62 30.05
C GLY A 101 14.28 1.96 30.72
N LEU A 102 13.01 2.40 30.66
CA LEU A 102 12.54 3.60 31.36
C LEU A 102 12.57 3.46 32.88
N LYS A 103 12.28 2.27 33.43
CA LYS A 103 12.39 2.02 34.87
C LYS A 103 13.85 2.10 35.32
N ASP A 104 14.75 1.47 34.58
CA ASP A 104 16.18 1.48 34.90
C ASP A 104 16.72 2.92 34.81
N PHE A 105 16.38 3.64 33.74
CA PHE A 105 16.72 5.06 33.60
C PHE A 105 16.16 5.91 34.76
N SER A 106 14.91 5.69 35.17
CA SER A 106 14.30 6.41 36.30
C SER A 106 15.01 6.11 37.62
N LEU A 107 15.43 4.86 37.84
CA LEU A 107 16.23 4.48 39.00
C LEU A 107 17.60 5.18 38.99
N ASP A 108 18.25 5.26 37.83
CA ASP A 108 19.53 5.93 37.69
C ASP A 108 19.40 7.44 37.90
N VAL A 109 18.36 8.08 37.36
CA VAL A 109 18.06 9.50 37.64
C VAL A 109 17.81 9.72 39.14
N ARG A 110 17.04 8.84 39.80
CA ARG A 110 16.79 8.95 41.23
C ARG A 110 18.07 8.80 42.04
N LYS A 111 18.95 7.87 41.67
CA LYS A 111 20.27 7.72 42.31
C LYS A 111 21.14 8.96 42.09
N ALA A 112 21.14 9.53 40.89
CA ALA A 112 21.89 10.75 40.58
C ALA A 112 21.37 11.96 41.37
N LEU A 113 20.04 12.12 41.51
CA LEU A 113 19.44 13.17 42.34
C LEU A 113 19.69 12.96 43.85
N LEU A 114 19.80 11.72 44.30
CA LEU A 114 20.16 11.39 45.68
C LEU A 114 21.67 11.39 45.92
N SER A 115 22.48 11.74 44.91
CA SER A 115 23.92 11.89 45.09
C SER A 115 24.20 12.98 46.14
N MET A 116 25.27 12.76 46.90
CA MET A 116 25.68 13.68 47.96
C MET A 116 25.92 15.10 47.43
N GLU A 117 26.42 15.21 46.20
CA GLU A 117 26.70 16.50 45.54
C GLU A 117 25.41 17.27 45.22
N PHE A 118 24.40 16.58 44.66
CA PHE A 118 23.12 17.22 44.34
C PHE A 118 22.33 17.59 45.59
N THR A 119 22.32 16.72 46.61
CA THR A 119 21.59 16.96 47.86
C THR A 119 22.19 18.10 48.67
N LEU A 120 23.52 18.20 48.74
CA LEU A 120 24.20 19.34 49.37
C LEU A 120 23.98 20.64 48.60
N GLY A 121 24.05 20.61 47.26
CA GLY A 121 23.76 21.76 46.42
C GLY A 121 22.32 22.27 46.59
N ALA A 122 21.34 21.36 46.55
CA ALA A 122 19.94 21.70 46.77
C ALA A 122 19.68 22.23 48.19
N GLY A 123 20.32 21.63 49.21
CA GLY A 123 20.23 22.09 50.60
C GLY A 123 20.76 23.51 50.78
N LEU A 124 21.90 23.84 50.16
CA LEU A 124 22.45 25.19 50.16
C LEU A 124 21.50 26.20 49.50
N VAL A 125 20.99 25.90 48.31
CA VAL A 125 20.04 26.77 47.61
C VAL A 125 18.77 27.00 48.43
N LEU A 126 18.21 25.93 49.03
CA LEU A 126 17.02 26.03 49.89
C LEU A 126 17.30 26.85 51.16
N SER A 127 18.49 26.70 51.76
CA SER A 127 18.87 27.46 52.95
C SER A 127 19.03 28.96 52.65
N VAL A 128 19.66 29.31 51.53
CA VAL A 128 19.81 30.70 51.07
C VAL A 128 18.45 31.30 50.72
N TRP A 129 17.58 30.53 50.05
CA TRP A 129 16.23 30.98 49.73
C TRP A 129 15.37 31.19 50.97
N ALA A 130 15.43 30.27 51.94
CA ALA A 130 14.72 30.40 53.22
C ALA A 130 15.21 31.63 54.01
N TYR A 131 16.53 31.88 54.01
CA TYR A 131 17.12 33.06 54.64
C TYR A 131 16.65 34.36 54.00
N LEU A 132 16.65 34.44 52.66
CA LEU A 132 16.16 35.61 51.92
C LEU A 132 14.66 35.86 52.16
N LYS A 133 13.84 34.81 52.24
CA LYS A 133 12.40 34.90 52.55
C LYS A 133 12.11 35.26 54.00
N PHE A 134 13.03 35.00 54.92
CA PHE A 134 12.87 35.35 56.33
C PHE A 134 13.23 36.83 56.60
N ILE A 135 14.15 37.39 55.80
CA ILE A 135 14.63 38.77 55.95
C ILE A 135 13.76 39.79 55.19
N ASN A 136 13.06 39.34 54.15
CA ASN A 136 12.20 40.15 53.30
C ASN A 136 10.72 39.91 53.61
#